data_AF-A0A7M3P8G0-F1
#
_entry.id   AF-A0A7M3P8G0-F1
#
_cell.length_a   1.000
_cell.length_b   1.000
_cell.length_c   1.000
_cell.angle_alpha   90.00
_cell.angle_beta   90.00
_cell.angle_gamma   90.00
#
_symmetry.space_group_name_H-M   'P 1'
#
loop_
_entity.id
_entity.type
_entity.pdbx_description
1 polymer ?
#
loop_
_entity_poly.entity_id
_entity_poly.type
_entity_poly.pdbx_seq_one_letter_code
_entity_poly.pdbx_strand_id
1 'polypeptide(L)'
;MDDTPSNYHLSPPQGRLNDPNGLFVDGETLHVFYQHDPCFSHAPKRTGWGHASASLTTAERWRHHPDALYPGMPYDKHGCYSGSAVVDGDDVWLFYTGNLKADGRRIPSQNRVRALDASAPEGGIHLADSGYLMDSRND
;
A
#
# COMPACT_ATOMS: atom_id res chain seq x y z
N MET A 1 16.07 14.28 22.01
CA MET A 1 14.73 13.67 22.04
C MET A 1 14.93 12.21 21.68
N ASP A 2 14.25 11.30 22.37
CA ASP A 2 14.26 9.89 22.01
C ASP A 2 13.52 9.75 20.67
N ASP A 3 14.29 9.55 19.59
CA ASP A 3 13.80 9.42 18.21
C ASP A 3 13.23 8.01 17.93
N THR A 4 12.96 7.21 18.96
CA THR A 4 12.30 5.92 18.76
C THR A 4 10.86 6.14 18.28
N PRO A 5 10.45 5.52 17.16
CA PRO A 5 9.07 5.57 16.69
C PRO A 5 8.10 5.18 17.81
N SER A 6 6.95 5.85 17.89
CA SER A 6 5.89 5.52 18.86
C SER A 6 5.58 4.02 18.78
N ASN A 7 5.76 3.29 19.88
CA ASN A 7 5.44 1.86 19.91
C ASN A 7 3.93 1.56 19.85
N TYR A 8 3.09 2.60 19.90
CA TYR A 8 1.63 2.48 19.95
C TYR A 8 0.93 3.02 18.71
N HIS A 9 1.56 3.94 17.97
CA HIS A 9 1.06 4.43 16.68
C HIS A 9 1.88 3.79 15.57
N LEU A 10 1.21 3.40 14.49
CA LEU A 10 1.92 2.91 13.31
C LEU A 10 2.78 4.04 12.71
N SER A 11 4.08 3.81 12.68
CA SER A 11 5.08 4.65 12.02
C SER A 11 5.94 3.77 11.12
N PRO A 12 6.42 4.27 9.96
CA PRO A 12 7.20 3.43 9.06
C PRO A 12 8.61 3.21 9.65
N PRO A 13 9.29 2.09 9.33
CA PRO A 13 10.66 1.86 9.79
C PRO A 13 11.66 2.93 9.29
N GLN A 14 11.39 3.55 8.14
CA GLN A 14 12.10 4.73 7.67
C GLN A 14 11.23 5.58 6.74
N GLY A 15 11.71 6.78 6.39
CA GLY A 15 11.10 7.60 5.34
C GLY A 15 9.77 8.23 5.78
N ARG A 16 8.86 8.41 4.82
CA ARG A 16 7.57 9.08 5.06
C ARG A 16 6.40 8.12 4.93
N LEU A 17 5.50 8.18 5.92
CA LEU A 17 4.16 7.60 5.90
C LEU A 17 3.12 8.71 5.77
N ASN A 18 2.09 8.49 4.94
CA ASN A 18 0.94 9.38 4.81
C ASN A 18 -0.38 8.58 4.97
N ASP A 19 -1.22 8.55 3.94
CA ASP A 19 -2.57 8.01 3.98
C ASP A 19 -2.60 6.52 4.37
N PRO A 20 -3.50 6.11 5.29
CA PRO A 20 -3.83 4.71 5.49
C PRO A 20 -4.60 4.16 4.28
N ASN A 21 -4.31 2.93 3.90
CA ASN A 21 -4.81 2.27 2.70
C ASN A 21 -5.14 0.80 2.97
N GLY A 22 -5.99 0.22 2.13
CA GLY A 22 -6.11 -1.24 2.05
C GLY A 22 -6.47 -1.96 3.35
N LEU A 23 -7.16 -1.30 4.28
CA LEU A 23 -7.40 -1.88 5.61
C LEU A 23 -8.39 -3.04 5.52
N PHE A 24 -8.05 -4.17 6.15
CA PHE A 24 -8.96 -5.29 6.35
C PHE A 24 -8.57 -6.11 7.58
N VAL A 25 -9.48 -6.97 8.02
CA VAL A 25 -9.26 -7.90 9.12
C VAL A 25 -9.30 -9.32 8.59
N ASP A 26 -8.31 -10.12 8.98
CA ASP A 26 -8.23 -11.56 8.72
C ASP A 26 -8.07 -12.28 10.07
N GLY A 27 -9.13 -12.96 10.51
CA GLY A 27 -9.22 -13.52 11.86
C GLY A 27 -9.06 -12.46 12.95
N GLU A 28 -7.99 -12.58 13.74
CA GLU A 28 -7.62 -11.63 14.81
C GLU A 28 -6.55 -10.63 14.36
N THR A 29 -6.19 -10.61 13.07
CA THR A 29 -5.14 -9.76 12.53
C THR A 29 -5.74 -8.58 11.75
N LEU A 30 -5.40 -7.36 12.14
CA LEU A 30 -5.64 -6.17 11.35
C LEU A 30 -4.48 -5.95 10.38
N HIS A 31 -4.78 -5.86 9.09
CA HIS A 31 -3.84 -5.47 8.05
C HIS A 31 -4.03 -3.99 7.73
N VAL A 32 -2.93 -3.24 7.71
CA VAL A 32 -2.90 -1.82 7.34
C VAL A 32 -1.84 -1.62 6.28
N PHE A 33 -2.27 -1.20 5.09
CA PHE A 33 -1.37 -0.64 4.11
C PHE A 33 -1.32 0.87 4.30
N TYR A 34 -0.29 1.52 3.79
CA TYR A 34 -0.17 2.96 3.91
C TYR A 34 0.71 3.52 2.81
N GLN A 35 0.47 4.76 2.37
CA GLN A 35 1.39 5.42 1.44
C GLN A 35 2.77 5.53 2.09
N HIS A 36 3.77 4.96 1.44
CA HIS A 36 5.15 4.89 1.93
C HIS A 36 6.12 5.43 0.88
N ASP A 37 7.07 6.27 1.33
CA ASP A 37 8.19 6.77 0.54
C ASP A 37 9.48 6.58 1.36
N PRO A 38 10.17 5.43 1.22
CA PRO A 38 11.29 5.08 2.10
C PRO A 38 12.49 6.01 1.94
N CYS A 39 12.65 6.65 0.78
CA CYS A 39 13.79 7.51 0.47
C CYS A 39 13.54 9.00 0.77
N PHE A 40 12.36 9.37 1.30
CA PHE A 40 12.08 10.75 1.68
C PHE A 40 13.05 11.25 2.77
N SER A 41 13.60 12.46 2.71
CA SER A 41 13.49 13.51 1.68
C SER A 41 14.69 13.55 0.71
N HIS A 42 15.46 12.47 0.64
CA HIS A 42 16.77 12.41 -0.01
C HIS A 42 16.72 12.04 -1.50
N ALA A 43 15.59 11.51 -1.99
CA ALA A 43 15.40 11.12 -3.38
C ALA A 43 14.09 11.67 -3.97
N PRO A 44 13.91 11.65 -5.31
CA PRO A 44 12.63 12.01 -5.92
C PRO A 44 11.49 11.18 -5.34
N LYS A 45 10.36 11.84 -5.05
CA LYS A 45 9.17 11.21 -4.45
C LYS A 45 8.77 9.95 -5.22
N ARG A 46 8.80 8.81 -4.54
CA ARG A 46 8.31 7.52 -5.03
C ARG A 46 7.38 6.92 -3.98
N THR A 47 6.10 7.27 -4.08
CA THR A 47 5.08 6.79 -3.16
C THR A 47 4.55 5.44 -3.62
N GLY A 48 4.83 4.41 -2.83
CA GLY A 48 4.23 3.08 -2.92
C GLY A 48 3.29 2.83 -1.73
N TRP A 49 2.95 1.56 -1.50
CA TRP A 49 2.25 1.14 -0.28
C TRP A 49 3.17 0.28 0.57
N GLY A 50 3.43 0.73 1.80
CA GLY A 50 3.98 -0.13 2.85
C GLY A 50 2.88 -0.99 3.45
N HIS A 51 3.26 -2.01 4.22
CA HIS A 51 2.34 -2.94 4.86
C HIS A 51 2.78 -3.26 6.28
N ALA A 52 1.84 -3.17 7.22
CA ALA A 52 2.00 -3.63 8.57
C ALA A 52 0.76 -4.40 9.03
N SER A 53 0.93 -5.27 10.01
CA SER A 53 -0.17 -5.96 10.67
C SER A 53 -0.05 -5.86 12.18
N ALA A 54 -1.19 -5.93 12.87
CA ALA A 54 -1.26 -5.98 14.32
C ALA A 54 -2.31 -6.99 14.78
N SER A 55 -2.07 -7.62 15.92
CA SER A 55 -3.09 -8.41 16.60
C SER A 55 -4.16 -7.50 17.18
N LEU A 56 -5.43 -7.90 17.06
CA LEU A 56 -6.58 -7.24 17.68
C LEU A 56 -6.84 -7.75 19.11
N THR A 57 -6.21 -8.86 19.50
CA THR A 57 -6.43 -9.52 20.79
C THR A 57 -5.25 -9.40 21.74
N THR A 58 -4.07 -9.04 21.23
CA THR A 58 -2.86 -8.82 22.03
C THR A 58 -2.33 -7.40 21.83
N ALA A 59 -1.72 -6.83 22.87
CA ALA A 59 -1.10 -5.51 22.83
C ALA A 59 0.32 -5.54 22.21
N GLU A 60 0.53 -6.42 21.22
CA GLU A 60 1.82 -6.59 20.57
C GLU A 60 2.13 -5.43 19.61
N ARG A 61 3.43 -5.27 19.29
CA ARG A 61 3.88 -4.24 18.36
C ARG A 61 3.41 -4.54 16.95
N TRP A 62 3.29 -3.49 16.13
CA TRP A 62 3.12 -3.61 14.69
C TRP A 62 4.22 -4.49 14.09
N ARG A 63 3.80 -5.50 13.32
CA ARG A 63 4.68 -6.28 12.48
C ARG A 63 4.77 -5.58 11.13
N HIS A 64 5.97 -5.11 10.77
CA HIS A 64 6.22 -4.57 9.44
C HIS A 64 6.52 -5.70 8.46
N HIS A 65 5.95 -5.57 7.27
CA HIS A 65 6.17 -6.45 6.13
C HIS A 65 6.93 -5.70 5.03
N PRO A 66 7.44 -6.38 3.99
CA PRO A 66 7.91 -5.73 2.78
C PRO A 66 6.83 -4.79 2.18
N ASP A 67 7.29 -3.75 1.46
CA ASP A 67 6.37 -2.87 0.74
C ASP A 67 5.55 -3.66 -0.28
N ALA A 68 4.23 -3.48 -0.24
CA ALA A 68 3.26 -4.22 -1.05
C ALA A 68 3.20 -3.72 -2.49
N LEU A 69 3.20 -2.40 -2.68
CA LEU A 69 3.12 -1.76 -4.01
C LEU A 69 4.28 -0.79 -4.20
N TYR A 70 4.93 -0.85 -5.36
CA TYR A 70 5.98 0.09 -5.72
C TYR A 70 5.77 0.67 -7.14
N PRO A 71 5.95 1.98 -7.35
CA PRO A 71 5.80 2.61 -8.67
C PRO A 71 6.74 2.01 -9.70
N GLY A 72 6.19 1.48 -10.79
CA GLY A 72 6.98 0.78 -11.80
C GLY A 72 6.27 0.52 -13.12
N MET A 73 4.94 0.55 -13.14
CA MET A 73 4.15 0.34 -14.33
C MET A 73 3.95 1.64 -15.12
N PRO A 74 3.67 1.58 -16.43
CA PRO A 74 3.45 2.78 -17.24
C PRO A 74 2.38 3.73 -16.68
N TYR A 75 1.34 3.18 -16.05
CA TYR A 75 0.20 3.92 -15.51
C TYR A 75 0.39 4.45 -14.08
N ASP A 76 1.38 3.94 -13.33
CA ASP A 76 1.66 4.35 -11.94
C ASP A 76 3.10 4.81 -11.71
N LYS A 77 3.88 5.05 -12.77
CA LYS A 77 5.31 5.41 -12.74
C LYS A 77 5.65 6.55 -11.76
N HIS A 78 4.69 7.42 -11.42
CA HIS A 78 4.89 8.55 -10.50
C HIS A 78 4.16 8.38 -9.16
N GLY A 79 3.63 7.20 -8.86
CA GLY A 79 3.08 6.83 -7.56
C GLY A 79 1.94 5.82 -7.61
N CYS A 80 1.93 4.90 -6.65
CA CYS A 80 0.75 4.11 -6.27
C CYS A 80 0.04 4.90 -5.16
N TYR A 81 -0.99 5.66 -5.52
CA TYR A 81 -1.72 6.51 -4.59
C TYR A 81 -2.78 5.71 -3.84
N SER A 82 -3.55 6.40 -3.00
CA SER A 82 -4.44 5.79 -2.02
C SER A 82 -5.53 4.93 -2.63
N GLY A 83 -6.14 4.13 -1.76
CA GLY A 83 -7.12 3.15 -2.16
C GLY A 83 -7.53 2.21 -1.02
N SER A 84 -8.28 1.17 -1.37
CA SER A 84 -8.97 0.30 -0.43
C SER A 84 -8.68 -1.18 -0.70
N ALA A 85 -9.03 -2.03 0.26
CA ALA A 85 -9.01 -3.47 0.11
C ALA A 85 -10.45 -3.99 0.06
N VAL A 86 -10.67 -5.09 -0.66
CA VAL A 86 -11.90 -5.88 -0.63
C VAL A 86 -11.50 -7.33 -0.40
N VAL A 87 -12.09 -7.95 0.61
CA VAL A 87 -11.97 -9.39 0.84
C VAL A 87 -13.07 -10.09 0.02
N ASP A 88 -12.67 -11.06 -0.80
CA ASP A 88 -13.55 -11.84 -1.67
C ASP A 88 -13.18 -13.32 -1.56
N GLY A 89 -13.88 -14.05 -0.67
CA GLY A 89 -13.50 -15.41 -0.29
C GLY A 89 -12.13 -15.45 0.38
N ASP A 90 -11.24 -16.29 -0.15
CA ASP A 90 -9.85 -16.39 0.33
C ASP A 90 -8.92 -15.33 -0.30
N ASP A 91 -9.46 -14.48 -1.19
CA ASP A 91 -8.70 -13.46 -1.88
C ASP A 91 -8.85 -12.08 -1.24
N VAL A 92 -7.76 -11.32 -1.27
CA VAL A 92 -7.79 -9.89 -0.97
C VAL A 92 -7.43 -9.11 -2.23
N TRP A 93 -8.29 -8.17 -2.61
CA TRP A 93 -8.07 -7.27 -3.74
C TRP A 93 -7.76 -5.88 -3.24
N LEU A 94 -6.58 -5.38 -3.58
CA LEU A 94 -6.16 -4.00 -3.33
C LEU A 94 -6.51 -3.16 -4.56
N PHE A 95 -7.36 -2.17 -4.39
CA PHE A 95 -7.72 -1.19 -5.40
C PHE A 95 -6.98 0.11 -5.12
N TYR A 96 -6.28 0.67 -6.10
CA TYR A 96 -5.48 1.88 -5.90
C TYR A 96 -5.50 2.80 -7.12
N THR A 97 -5.22 4.08 -6.87
CA THR A 97 -5.05 5.07 -7.94
C THR A 97 -3.60 5.07 -8.45
N GLY A 98 -3.38 4.72 -9.71
CA GLY A 98 -2.09 4.91 -10.39
C GLY A 98 -1.90 6.38 -10.74
N ASN A 99 -0.71 6.92 -10.46
CA ASN A 99 -0.35 8.29 -10.77
C ASN A 99 0.67 8.33 -11.92
N LEU A 100 0.21 8.72 -13.11
CA LEU A 100 1.09 9.09 -14.22
C LEU A 100 1.12 10.62 -14.34
N LYS A 101 2.32 11.18 -14.54
CA LYS A 101 2.52 12.57 -14.95
C LYS A 101 3.02 12.60 -16.39
N ALA A 102 2.31 13.32 -17.25
CA ALA A 102 2.70 13.55 -18.65
C ALA A 102 2.27 14.96 -19.05
N ASP A 103 3.14 15.68 -19.77
CA ASP A 103 2.87 17.04 -20.28
C ASP A 103 2.36 18.01 -19.21
N GLY A 104 2.95 17.96 -18.01
CA GLY A 104 2.58 18.81 -16.87
C GLY A 104 1.24 18.46 -16.22
N ARG A 105 0.55 17.40 -16.67
CA ARG A 105 -0.74 16.95 -16.15
C ARG A 105 -0.63 15.64 -15.39
N ARG A 106 -1.54 15.44 -14.44
CA ARG A 106 -1.77 14.14 -13.80
C ARG A 106 -2.81 13.36 -14.59
N ILE A 107 -2.48 12.12 -14.92
CA ILE A 107 -3.34 11.14 -15.57
C ILE A 107 -3.56 10.01 -14.55
N PRO A 108 -4.69 10.01 -13.81
CA PRO A 108 -4.99 8.95 -12.86
C PRO A 108 -5.57 7.72 -13.56
N SER A 109 -5.20 6.52 -13.08
CA SER A 109 -5.85 5.26 -13.47
C SER A 109 -6.35 4.52 -12.22
N GLN A 110 -7.45 3.78 -12.34
CA GLN A 110 -7.88 2.86 -11.30
C GLN A 110 -7.35 1.47 -11.63
N ASN A 111 -6.59 0.89 -10.69
CA ASN A 111 -5.94 -0.40 -10.86
C ASN A 111 -6.30 -1.33 -9.69
N ARG A 112 -6.08 -2.63 -9.87
CA ARG A 112 -6.20 -3.61 -8.78
C ARG A 112 -5.04 -4.60 -8.75
N VAL A 113 -4.74 -5.09 -7.57
CA VAL A 113 -3.71 -6.08 -7.27
C VAL A 113 -4.32 -7.14 -6.38
N ARG A 114 -4.11 -8.41 -6.69
CA ARG A 114 -4.48 -9.53 -5.81
C ARG A 114 -3.38 -9.73 -4.78
N ALA A 115 -3.71 -9.63 -3.50
CA ALA A 115 -2.84 -9.95 -2.38
C ALA A 115 -3.18 -11.37 -1.90
N LEU A 116 -2.23 -12.29 -2.04
CA LEU A 116 -2.33 -13.67 -1.59
C LEU A 116 -1.61 -13.85 -0.26
N ASP A 117 -2.29 -14.42 0.73
CA ASP A 117 -1.73 -14.71 2.05
C ASP A 117 -1.00 -13.51 2.67
N ALA A 118 -1.73 -12.40 2.86
CA ALA A 118 -1.17 -11.17 3.42
C ALA A 118 -0.63 -11.37 4.85
N SER A 119 -0.96 -12.48 5.51
CA SER A 119 -0.46 -12.86 6.83
C SER A 119 0.87 -13.62 6.78
N ALA A 120 1.32 -14.04 5.59
CA ALA A 120 2.61 -14.67 5.38
C ALA A 120 3.76 -13.78 5.90
N PRO A 121 4.91 -14.36 6.30
CA PRO A 121 6.03 -13.58 6.79
C PRO A 121 6.57 -12.51 5.86
N GLU A 122 6.35 -12.66 4.56
CA GLU A 122 6.75 -11.72 3.50
C GLU A 122 5.64 -10.71 3.15
N GLY A 123 4.56 -10.61 3.94
CA GLY A 123 3.42 -9.75 3.66
C GLY A 123 2.52 -10.24 2.52
N GLY A 124 2.72 -11.49 2.09
CA GLY A 124 1.99 -12.11 0.98
C GLY A 124 2.56 -11.80 -0.39
N ILE A 125 1.91 -12.35 -1.42
CA ILE A 125 2.28 -12.16 -2.82
C ILE A 125 1.30 -11.19 -3.48
N HIS A 126 1.84 -10.13 -4.08
CA HIS A 126 1.08 -9.07 -4.73
C HIS A 126 1.12 -9.21 -6.24
N LEU A 127 0.04 -9.71 -6.83
CA LEU A 127 -0.09 -9.97 -8.27
C LEU A 127 -0.90 -8.87 -8.95
N ALA A 128 -0.24 -8.08 -9.80
CA ALA A 128 -0.93 -7.08 -10.61
C ALA A 128 -1.89 -7.75 -11.59
N ASP A 129 -3.14 -7.27 -11.64
CA ASP A 129 -4.10 -7.70 -12.63
C ASP A 129 -4.00 -6.84 -13.89
N SER A 130 -3.22 -7.33 -14.87
CA SER A 130 -3.00 -6.66 -16.15
C SER A 130 -4.27 -6.51 -17.01
N GLY A 131 -5.36 -7.22 -16.67
CA GLY A 131 -6.65 -7.12 -17.37
C GLY A 131 -7.57 -6.02 -16.86
N TYR A 132 -7.28 -5.38 -15.72
CA TYR A 132 -8.14 -4.40 -15.08
C TYR A 132 -7.49 -3.01 -15.05
N LEU A 133 -7.50 -2.34 -16.20
CA LEU A 133 -7.22 -0.91 -16.30
C LEU A 133 -8.54 -0.20 -16.58
N MET A 134 -9.12 0.45 -15.57
CA MET A 134 -10.22 1.39 -15.80
C MET A 134 -9.61 2.72 -16.27
N ASP A 135 -9.66 2.96 -17.58
CA ASP A 135 -9.37 4.28 -18.15
C ASP A 135 -10.54 5.20 -17.80
N SER A 136 -10.24 6.32 -17.14
CA SER A 136 -11.21 7.35 -16.74
C SER A 136 -11.81 8.13 -17.94
N ARG A 137 -11.55 7.67 -19.17
CA ARG A 137 -12.00 8.26 -20.44
C ARG A 137 -13.25 7.62 -21.04
N ASN A 138 -13.89 6.67 -20.33
CA ASN A 138 -15.09 5.96 -20.81
C ASN A 138 -16.39 6.30 -20.06
N ASP A 139 -16.45 7.47 -19.41
CA ASP A 139 -17.70 8.05 -18.86
C ASP A 139 -17.96 9.44 -19.44
#